data_AF-A0A1U8JXS3-F1
#
_entry.id   AF-A0A1U8JXS3-F1
#
_cell.length_a   1.000
_cell.length_b   1.000
_cell.length_c   1.000
_cell.angle_alpha   90.00
_cell.angle_beta   90.00
_cell.angle_gamma   90.00
#
_symmetry.space_group_name_H-M   'P 1'
#
loop_
_entity.id
_entity.type
_entity.pdbx_description
1 polymer ?
#
loop_
_entity_poly.entity_id
_entity_poly.type
_entity_poly.pdbx_seq_one_letter_code
_entity_poly.pdbx_strand_id
1 'polypeptide(L)'
;MDTLGLLRIRVRRGYNLIVRDKIASSSDPYVVITTTQQTVYDKDTLGADDPMGTAEIDLKPYLEAARLRKELQELPNGCALKKVQPSGTNDLADESRILWENGRITQDMRLKLRNVESGEVLIQIEWVDIPGCKGLDPDF
;
A
#
# COMPACT_ATOMS: atom_id res chain seq x y z
N MET A 1 12.61 19.17 -9.13
CA MET A 1 11.35 18.59 -8.66
C MET A 1 11.43 18.58 -7.16
N ASP A 2 10.53 19.29 -6.48
CA ASP A 2 10.53 19.34 -5.03
C ASP A 2 9.94 18.03 -4.50
N THR A 3 10.81 17.16 -3.98
CA THR A 3 10.38 15.91 -3.36
C THR A 3 9.66 16.25 -2.05
N LEU A 4 8.48 15.65 -1.83
CA LEU A 4 7.71 15.83 -0.59
C LEU A 4 8.21 14.89 0.52
N GLY A 5 8.62 13.67 0.16
CA GLY A 5 9.02 12.61 1.10
C GLY A 5 8.92 11.25 0.42
N LEU A 6 8.89 10.18 1.21
CA LEU A 6 8.72 8.81 0.71
C LEU A 6 7.46 8.17 1.28
N LEU A 7 6.71 7.51 0.41
CA LEU A 7 5.71 6.53 0.82
C LEU A 7 6.39 5.17 0.94
N ARG A 8 6.53 4.68 2.17
CA ARG A 8 6.99 3.33 2.45
C ARG A 8 5.82 2.36 2.35
N ILE A 9 5.89 1.43 1.42
CA ILE A 9 4.93 0.33 1.29
C ILE A 9 5.63 -0.95 1.74
N ARG A 10 5.09 -1.60 2.76
CA ARG A 10 5.56 -2.89 3.25
C ARG A 10 4.56 -3.96 2.84
N VAL A 11 4.93 -4.79 1.87
CA VAL A 11 4.21 -6.02 1.57
C VAL A 11 4.49 -7.01 2.69
N ARG A 12 3.46 -7.41 3.44
CA ARG A 12 3.61 -8.32 4.58
C ARG A 12 3.46 -9.77 4.16
N ARG A 13 2.35 -10.10 3.50
CA ARG A 13 1.99 -11.49 3.18
C ARG A 13 0.93 -11.57 2.07
N GLY A 14 1.02 -12.60 1.22
CA GLY A 14 -0.06 -13.03 0.34
C GLY A 14 -0.91 -14.14 0.98
N TYR A 15 -2.21 -14.15 0.71
CA TYR A 15 -3.17 -15.13 1.20
C TYR A 15 -3.92 -15.77 0.03
N ASN A 16 -4.01 -17.10 0.04
CA ASN A 16 -4.74 -17.90 -0.95
C ASN A 16 -4.48 -17.48 -2.40
N LEU A 17 -3.20 -17.20 -2.72
CA LEU A 17 -2.79 -16.82 -4.06
C LEU A 17 -3.03 -17.97 -5.03
N ILE A 18 -3.39 -17.64 -6.26
CA ILE A 18 -3.63 -18.63 -7.31
C ILE A 18 -2.35 -19.45 -7.58
N VAL A 19 -2.51 -20.75 -7.77
CA VAL A 19 -1.42 -21.64 -8.21
C VAL A 19 -1.39 -21.64 -9.75
N ARG A 20 -0.29 -21.18 -10.34
CA ARG A 20 -0.08 -21.15 -11.79
C ARG A 20 0.76 -22.31 -12.32
N ASP A 21 1.75 -22.78 -11.57
CA ASP A 21 2.56 -23.93 -12.00
C ASP A 21 1.87 -25.25 -11.62
N LYS A 22 1.30 -25.90 -12.64
CA LYS A 22 0.63 -27.20 -12.54
C LYS A 22 1.62 -28.36 -12.31
N ILE A 23 2.90 -28.17 -12.60
CA ILE A 23 3.94 -29.20 -12.47
C ILE A 23 4.51 -29.18 -11.05
N ALA A 24 4.78 -27.99 -10.49
CA ALA A 24 5.30 -27.85 -9.13
C ALA A 24 4.23 -27.83 -8.03
N SER A 25 2.93 -27.71 -8.39
CA SER A 25 1.83 -27.49 -7.43
C SER A 25 2.08 -26.29 -6.49
N SER A 26 2.87 -25.32 -6.95
CA SER A 26 3.34 -24.15 -6.21
C SER A 26 3.39 -22.95 -7.15
N SER A 27 3.63 -21.76 -6.63
CA SER A 27 3.93 -20.58 -7.43
C SER A 27 5.00 -19.77 -6.72
N ASP A 28 5.77 -19.00 -7.48
CA ASP A 28 6.78 -18.09 -6.97
C ASP A 28 6.27 -16.65 -7.08
N PRO A 29 5.31 -16.24 -6.23
CA PRO A 29 4.66 -14.95 -6.36
C PRO A 29 5.63 -13.81 -6.05
N TYR A 30 5.64 -12.80 -6.92
CA TYR A 30 6.20 -11.49 -6.63
C TYR A 30 5.11 -10.42 -6.77
N VAL A 31 5.28 -9.30 -6.05
CA VAL A 31 4.33 -8.18 -6.10
C VAL A 31 5.02 -7.01 -6.78
N VAL A 32 4.47 -6.58 -7.92
CA VAL A 32 4.86 -5.32 -8.56
C VAL A 32 3.94 -4.22 -8.07
N ILE A 33 4.53 -3.18 -7.48
CA ILE A 33 3.79 -1.98 -7.08
C ILE A 33 4.08 -0.91 -8.13
N THR A 34 3.07 -0.58 -8.93
CA THR A 34 3.15 0.52 -9.90
C THR A 34 2.36 1.71 -9.39
N THR A 35 2.99 2.88 -9.30
CA THR A 35 2.25 4.16 -9.23
C THR A 35 2.00 4.66 -10.66
N THR A 36 1.01 5.53 -10.85
CA THR A 36 0.57 6.03 -12.16
C THR A 36 1.67 6.72 -13.00
N GLN A 37 2.86 6.97 -12.44
CA GLN A 37 4.01 7.58 -13.12
C GLN A 37 5.36 6.97 -12.73
N GLN A 38 5.51 5.64 -12.79
CA GLN A 38 6.83 5.01 -12.69
C GLN A 38 7.19 4.22 -13.94
N THR A 39 8.33 4.56 -14.54
CA THR A 39 8.95 3.81 -15.64
C THR A 39 9.89 2.79 -15.01
N VAL A 40 9.55 1.50 -15.11
CA VAL A 40 10.38 0.38 -14.65
C VAL A 40 10.91 -0.35 -15.88
N TYR A 41 12.22 -0.55 -15.95
CA TYR A 41 12.86 -1.33 -17.00
C TYR A 41 13.11 -2.75 -16.50
N ASP A 42 12.73 -3.72 -17.32
CA ASP A 42 13.02 -5.13 -17.08
C ASP A 42 14.49 -5.49 -17.40
N LYS A 43 15.02 -6.48 -16.69
CA LYS A 43 16.21 -7.24 -17.06
C LYS A 43 15.83 -8.74 -17.09
N ASP A 44 15.18 -9.18 -18.16
CA ASP A 44 14.82 -10.58 -18.33
C ASP A 44 15.99 -11.46 -18.80
N THR A 45 16.00 -12.68 -18.26
CA THR A 45 16.75 -13.83 -18.78
C THR A 45 15.75 -14.97 -19.05
N LEU A 46 14.89 -14.80 -20.06
CA LEU A 46 14.04 -15.84 -20.71
C LEU A 46 12.76 -16.31 -19.98
N GLY A 47 11.64 -15.60 -20.20
CA GLY A 47 10.26 -16.08 -19.97
C GLY A 47 9.23 -14.93 -19.96
N ALA A 48 7.96 -15.19 -20.32
CA ALA A 48 6.88 -14.23 -20.10
C ALA A 48 6.10 -14.67 -18.85
N ASP A 49 6.08 -13.83 -17.80
CA ASP A 49 5.46 -14.18 -16.53
C ASP A 49 3.92 -14.17 -16.60
N ASP A 50 3.28 -15.14 -15.95
CA ASP A 50 1.83 -15.22 -15.85
C ASP A 50 1.28 -14.19 -14.85
N PRO A 51 0.23 -13.41 -15.19
CA PRO A 51 -0.34 -12.44 -14.26
C PRO A 51 -1.02 -13.13 -13.06
N MET A 52 -0.66 -12.67 -11.85
CA MET A 52 -1.18 -13.18 -10.57
C MET A 52 -2.26 -12.28 -9.94
N GLY A 53 -2.78 -11.31 -10.69
CA GLY A 53 -3.84 -10.38 -10.29
C GLY A 53 -3.36 -8.98 -9.92
N THR A 54 -4.28 -8.04 -9.79
CA THR A 54 -3.99 -6.60 -9.60
C THR A 54 -4.85 -6.00 -8.50
N ALA A 55 -4.32 -5.05 -7.72
CA ALA A 55 -5.10 -4.27 -6.77
C ALA A 55 -4.66 -2.80 -6.77
N GLU A 56 -5.57 -1.91 -6.41
CA GLU A 56 -5.40 -0.46 -6.39
C GLU A 56 -5.58 0.10 -4.99
N ILE A 57 -4.78 1.13 -4.68
CA ILE A 57 -4.74 1.78 -3.38
C ILE A 57 -5.15 3.24 -3.55
N ASP A 58 -6.26 3.63 -2.94
CA ASP A 58 -6.59 5.05 -2.80
C ASP A 58 -5.80 5.65 -1.63
N LEU A 59 -4.82 6.50 -1.96
CA LEU A 59 -3.98 7.20 -0.97
C LEU A 59 -4.66 8.44 -0.40
N LYS A 60 -5.78 8.90 -0.96
CA LYS A 60 -6.42 10.15 -0.52
C LYS A 60 -6.79 10.15 0.97
N PRO A 61 -7.44 9.10 1.52
CA PRO A 61 -7.75 9.04 2.96
C PRO A 61 -6.50 9.13 3.84
N TYR A 62 -5.40 8.52 3.39
CA TYR A 62 -4.11 8.56 4.09
C TYR A 62 -3.50 9.96 4.08
N LEU A 63 -3.45 10.60 2.91
CA LEU A 63 -2.87 11.93 2.76
C LEU A 63 -3.66 13.01 3.52
N GLU A 64 -4.99 12.89 3.57
CA GLU A 64 -5.85 13.76 4.39
C GLU A 64 -5.47 13.66 5.87
N ALA A 65 -5.30 12.44 6.40
CA ALA A 65 -4.86 12.24 7.77
C ALA A 65 -3.43 12.74 7.99
N ALA A 66 -2.54 12.54 7.02
CA ALA A 66 -1.15 12.96 7.09
C ALA A 66 -0.94 14.47 7.14
N ARG A 67 -1.82 15.24 6.49
CA ARG A 67 -1.80 16.71 6.56
C ARG A 67 -2.15 17.26 7.93
N LEU A 68 -2.91 16.52 8.74
CA LEU A 68 -3.29 16.93 10.10
C LEU A 68 -2.22 16.59 11.14
N ARG A 69 -1.07 16.01 10.73
CA ARG A 69 -0.07 15.44 11.64
C ARG A 69 0.42 16.36 12.75
N LYS A 70 0.51 17.68 12.50
CA LYS A 70 0.86 18.67 13.53
C LYS A 70 -0.13 18.66 14.71
N GLU A 71 -1.41 18.50 14.43
CA GLU A 71 -2.48 18.45 15.43
C GLU A 71 -2.55 17.10 16.16
N LEU A 72 -1.96 16.05 15.58
CA LEU A 72 -1.99 14.69 16.13
C LEU A 72 -0.89 14.42 17.16
N GLN A 73 0.10 15.31 17.32
CA GLN A 73 1.22 15.10 18.25
C GLN A 73 0.77 14.93 19.70
N GLU A 74 -0.37 15.54 20.05
CA GLU A 74 -0.98 15.47 21.39
C GLU A 74 -1.88 14.23 21.57
N LEU A 75 -2.11 13.42 20.52
CA LEU A 75 -2.98 12.26 20.59
C LEU A 75 -2.28 11.04 21.20
N PRO A 76 -3.03 10.21 21.96
CA PRO A 76 -2.50 8.96 22.46
C PRO A 76 -2.19 7.98 21.33
N ASN A 77 -1.22 7.12 21.57
CA ASN A 77 -0.89 6.02 20.66
C ASN A 77 -2.08 5.07 20.44
N GLY A 78 -2.22 4.58 19.21
CA GLY A 78 -3.30 3.68 18.80
C GLY A 78 -4.60 4.40 18.44
N CYS A 79 -4.59 5.74 18.39
CA CYS A 79 -5.76 6.51 17.99
C CYS A 79 -6.11 6.21 16.51
N ALA A 80 -7.33 5.76 16.26
CA ALA A 80 -7.83 5.57 14.91
C ALA A 80 -8.28 6.91 14.32
N LEU A 81 -7.51 7.41 13.35
CA LEU A 81 -7.76 8.68 12.67
C LEU A 81 -8.89 8.56 11.65
N LYS A 82 -8.92 7.43 10.94
CA LYS A 82 -9.92 7.16 9.90
C LYS A 82 -10.06 5.66 9.68
N LYS A 83 -11.26 5.26 9.23
CA LYS A 83 -11.58 3.89 8.84
C LYS A 83 -12.13 3.91 7.42
N VAL A 84 -11.60 3.06 6.55
CA VAL A 84 -12.06 2.89 5.17
C VAL A 84 -12.70 1.51 5.06
N GLN A 85 -13.98 1.47 4.73
CA GLN A 85 -14.72 0.22 4.58
C GLN A 85 -14.53 -0.37 3.17
N PRO A 86 -14.57 -1.70 3.02
CA PRO A 86 -14.76 -2.35 1.73
C PRO A 86 -15.98 -1.79 0.99
N SER A 87 -15.82 -1.55 -0.31
CA SER A 87 -16.91 -1.10 -1.17
C SER A 87 -16.77 -1.70 -2.57
N GLY A 88 -17.79 -1.56 -3.41
CA GLY A 88 -17.71 -1.97 -4.82
C GLY A 88 -16.78 -1.12 -5.69
N THR A 89 -16.14 -0.10 -5.13
CA THR A 89 -15.25 0.84 -5.83
C THR A 89 -13.81 0.79 -5.32
N ASN A 90 -13.51 -0.09 -4.37
CA ASN A 90 -12.15 -0.28 -3.85
C ASN A 90 -11.81 -1.77 -3.79
N ASP A 91 -10.52 -2.05 -3.61
CA ASP A 91 -10.01 -3.43 -3.56
C ASP A 91 -9.84 -3.93 -2.12
N LEU A 92 -10.45 -3.29 -1.12
CA LEU A 92 -10.33 -3.72 0.28
C LEU A 92 -11.12 -5.00 0.55
N ALA A 93 -10.47 -5.98 1.16
CA ALA A 93 -11.10 -7.22 1.63
C ALA A 93 -11.71 -7.07 3.04
N ASP A 94 -11.19 -6.14 3.86
CA ASP A 94 -11.67 -5.81 5.20
C ASP A 94 -11.52 -4.31 5.53
N GLU A 95 -12.00 -3.90 6.70
CA GLU A 95 -11.86 -2.51 7.18
C GLU A 95 -10.37 -2.14 7.30
N SER A 96 -9.96 -1.13 6.52
CA SER A 96 -8.63 -0.53 6.65
C SER A 96 -8.66 0.60 7.66
N ARG A 97 -7.73 0.59 8.62
CA ARG A 97 -7.60 1.62 9.66
C ARG A 97 -6.36 2.45 9.44
N ILE A 98 -6.53 3.76 9.49
CA ILE A 98 -5.43 4.73 9.54
C ILE A 98 -5.21 5.07 11.01
N LEU A 99 -4.04 4.72 11.53
CA LEU A 99 -3.71 4.81 12.95
C LEU A 99 -2.59 5.81 13.19
N TRP A 100 -2.69 6.54 14.30
CA TRP A 100 -1.59 7.30 14.88
C TRP A 100 -0.87 6.46 15.92
N GLU A 101 0.40 6.13 15.66
CA GLU A 101 1.22 5.34 16.55
C GLU A 101 2.66 5.88 16.58
N ASN A 102 3.17 6.20 17.78
CA ASN A 102 4.56 6.56 18.02
C ASN A 102 5.07 7.69 17.11
N GLY A 103 4.25 8.73 16.92
CA GLY A 103 4.61 9.88 16.08
C GLY A 103 4.46 9.64 14.56
N ARG A 104 3.85 8.52 14.16
CA ARG A 104 3.71 8.10 12.76
C ARG A 104 2.27 7.74 12.44
N ILE A 105 1.92 7.91 11.18
CA ILE A 105 0.63 7.48 10.64
C ILE A 105 0.86 6.20 9.86
N THR A 106 0.19 5.13 10.26
CA THR A 106 0.23 3.85 9.56
C THR A 106 -1.14 3.50 9.02
N GLN A 107 -1.19 2.77 7.92
CA GLN A 107 -2.44 2.20 7.42
C GLN A 107 -2.20 0.77 6.95
N ASP A 108 -2.89 -0.17 7.59
CA ASP A 108 -2.92 -1.57 7.19
C ASP A 108 -4.08 -1.79 6.20
N MET A 109 -3.80 -2.52 5.12
CA MET A 109 -4.78 -2.83 4.08
C MET A 109 -4.65 -4.29 3.66
N ARG A 110 -5.77 -5.01 3.69
CA ARG A 110 -5.91 -6.31 3.04
C ARG A 110 -6.57 -6.08 1.69
N LEU A 111 -5.83 -6.30 0.62
CA LEU A 111 -6.29 -6.03 -0.75
C LEU A 111 -6.68 -7.32 -1.44
N LYS A 112 -7.89 -7.38 -1.99
CA LYS A 112 -8.35 -8.46 -2.85
C LYS A 112 -7.82 -8.26 -4.26
N LEU A 113 -7.16 -9.27 -4.80
CA LEU A 113 -6.64 -9.22 -6.16
C LEU A 113 -7.78 -9.36 -7.18
N ARG A 114 -7.80 -8.47 -8.16
CA ARG A 114 -8.67 -8.50 -9.35
C ARG A 114 -8.03 -9.33 -10.46
N ASN A 115 -8.84 -9.74 -11.44
CA ASN A 115 -8.41 -10.51 -12.62
C ASN A 115 -7.76 -11.85 -12.29
N VAL A 116 -8.07 -12.40 -11.12
CA VAL A 116 -7.59 -13.71 -10.64
C VAL A 116 -8.70 -14.38 -9.84
N GLU A 117 -8.74 -15.71 -9.85
CA GLU A 117 -9.77 -16.50 -9.17
C GLU A 117 -9.69 -16.36 -7.64
N SER A 118 -8.47 -16.24 -7.11
CA SER A 118 -8.21 -16.04 -5.70
C SER A 118 -6.90 -15.32 -5.46
N GLY A 119 -6.82 -14.63 -4.33
CA GLY A 119 -5.60 -14.00 -3.88
C GLY A 119 -5.88 -12.70 -3.16
N GLU A 120 -5.22 -12.52 -2.03
CA GLU A 120 -5.23 -11.28 -1.29
C GLU A 120 -3.82 -10.94 -0.84
N VAL A 121 -3.52 -9.65 -0.70
CA VAL A 121 -2.22 -9.18 -0.20
C VAL A 121 -2.45 -8.26 0.98
N LEU A 122 -1.79 -8.56 2.08
CA LEU A 122 -1.71 -7.67 3.24
C LEU A 122 -0.51 -6.75 3.06
N ILE A 123 -0.78 -5.45 3.06
CA ILE A 123 0.23 -4.40 3.02
C ILE A 123 0.06 -3.43 4.18
N GLN A 124 1.13 -2.71 4.48
CA GLN A 124 1.11 -1.53 5.34
C GLN A 124 1.75 -0.36 4.61
N ILE A 125 1.16 0.82 4.72
CA ILE A 125 1.77 2.07 4.24
C ILE A 125 2.11 3.02 5.38
N GLU A 126 3.19 3.77 5.20
CA GLU A 126 3.67 4.81 6.10
C GLU A 126 4.39 5.90 5.32
N TRP A 127 4.21 7.16 5.72
CA TRP A 127 4.97 8.29 5.23
C TRP A 127 6.27 8.45 6.00
N VAL A 128 7.36 8.66 5.25
CA VAL A 128 8.69 8.91 5.79
C VAL A 128 9.16 10.27 5.30
N ASP A 129 9.37 11.20 6.23
CA ASP A 129 9.99 12.48 5.92
C ASP A 129 11.47 12.29 5.62
N ILE A 130 11.93 12.91 4.53
CA ILE A 130 13.35 13.00 4.22
C ILE A 130 13.82 14.40 4.63
N PRO A 131 14.90 14.53 5.43
CA PRO A 131 15.52 15.81 5.71
C PRO A 131 15.84 16.58 4.41
N GLY A 132 15.41 17.84 4.33
CA GLY A 132 15.59 18.68 3.14
C GLY A 132 14.48 18.56 2.08
N CYS A 133 13.46 17.72 2.30
CA CYS A 133 12.23 17.70 1.51
C CYS A 133 11.14 18.59 2.16
N LYS A 134 10.15 19.03 1.36
CA LYS A 134 9.07 19.92 1.84
C LYS A 134 8.15 19.27 2.88
N GLY A 135 8.12 17.93 2.95
CA GLY A 135 7.16 17.20 3.80
C GLY A 135 5.75 17.22 3.23
N LEU A 136 4.79 16.72 4.02
CA LEU A 136 3.35 16.82 3.73
C LEU A 136 2.69 18.03 4.41
N ASP A 137 3.48 18.86 5.07
CA ASP A 137 2.98 20.03 5.78
C ASP A 137 2.54 21.11 4.79
N PRO A 138 1.35 21.70 4.97
CA PRO A 138 0.82 22.72 4.07
C PRO A 138 1.50 24.10 4.19
N ASP A 139 2.42 24.28 5.14
CA ASP A 139 3.04 25.58 5.48
C ASP A 139 4.39 25.85 4.78
N PHE A 140 4.63 25.22 3.62
CA PHE A 140 5.70 25.60 2.68
C PHE A 140 5.14 26.07 1.34
#